data_AF-A0A971HQU7-F1
#
_entry.id   AF-A0A971HQU7-F1
#
_cell.length_a   1.000
_cell.length_b   1.000
_cell.length_c   1.000
_cell.angle_alpha   90.00
_cell.angle_beta   90.00
_cell.angle_gamma   90.00
#
_symmetry.space_group_name_H-M   'P 1'
#
loop_
_entity.id
_entity.type
_entity.pdbx_description
1 polymer ?
#
loop_
_entity_poly.entity_id
_entity_poly.type
_entity_poly.pdbx_seq_one_letter_code
_entity_poly.pdbx_strand_id
1 'polypeptide(L)'
;MNQPEMIREEMLFQAHSMITFWEETYKKNAALTLMKSVYKSPSNFTGLFKASYGVSINEAFNSYISYVENLDNKLFPAHRHLPDELSSKIDGKYFRSYRSINTKESVWVSSKRYSTETYDLYYKNSLGKQVVLLKNVHPLLLVDSETREVFVGKYSLSSNNQRRLGLWSVNLDSREAKCLVNTPGSFKPLIKKDNRIFFVSLRNGLTRIMSVNPLFRESEQVEYVFPDYIRPLDICLDGTGQKMYYVFENSALKTKLSMIKFGENFSHSMAIEMLSFDGRISSLTFYNNNLWLLPRTIIFCSFIN
;
A
#
# COMPACT_ATOMS: atom_id res chain seq x y z
N MET A 1 15.27 -18.69 15.21
CA MET A 1 15.39 -17.33 14.60
C MET A 1 13.97 -16.86 14.30
N ASN A 2 13.52 -15.75 14.90
CA ASN A 2 12.19 -15.22 14.64
C ASN A 2 12.09 -14.74 13.19
N GLN A 3 11.15 -15.29 12.43
CA GLN A 3 10.79 -14.75 11.13
C GLN A 3 10.28 -13.30 11.30
N PRO A 4 10.54 -12.40 10.33
CA PRO A 4 9.97 -11.05 10.32
C PRO A 4 8.44 -11.11 10.44
N GLU A 5 7.87 -10.22 11.25
CA GLU A 5 6.44 -10.22 11.64
C GLU A 5 5.49 -10.27 10.45
N MET A 6 5.80 -9.57 9.35
CA MET A 6 5.02 -9.63 8.12
C MET A 6 5.05 -10.98 7.40
N ILE A 7 6.22 -11.62 7.30
CA ILE A 7 6.33 -12.96 6.70
C ILE A 7 5.47 -13.92 7.51
N ARG A 8 5.47 -13.76 8.84
CA ARG A 8 4.59 -14.52 9.72
C ARG A 8 3.10 -14.21 9.47
N GLU A 9 2.70 -12.94 9.32
CA GLU A 9 1.30 -12.59 8.99
C GLU A 9 0.85 -13.17 7.64
N GLU A 10 1.69 -13.08 6.60
CA GLU A 10 1.40 -13.60 5.27
C GLU A 10 1.32 -15.13 5.27
N MET A 11 2.27 -15.79 5.95
CA MET A 11 2.23 -17.25 6.15
C MET A 11 1.00 -17.69 6.94
N LEU A 12 0.60 -16.94 7.98
CA LEU A 12 -0.63 -17.20 8.73
C LEU A 12 -1.86 -17.06 7.84
N PHE A 13 -1.92 -16.01 7.01
CA PHE A 13 -3.02 -15.82 6.06
C PHE A 13 -3.11 -16.96 5.04
N GLN A 14 -2.00 -17.32 4.41
CA GLN A 14 -1.93 -18.44 3.46
C GLN A 14 -2.34 -19.75 4.14
N ALA A 15 -1.87 -20.00 5.36
CA ALA A 15 -2.26 -21.16 6.14
C ALA A 15 -3.77 -21.17 6.44
N HIS A 16 -4.35 -20.03 6.85
CA HIS A 16 -5.79 -19.92 7.08
C HIS A 16 -6.61 -20.17 5.82
N SER A 17 -6.26 -19.54 4.70
CA SER A 17 -6.94 -19.74 3.41
C SER A 17 -6.90 -21.21 2.98
N MET A 18 -5.72 -21.84 3.10
CA MET A 18 -5.53 -23.24 2.75
C MET A 18 -6.32 -24.19 3.66
N ILE A 19 -6.33 -23.95 4.98
CA ILE A 19 -7.11 -24.75 5.93
C ILE A 19 -8.61 -24.65 5.62
N THR A 20 -9.13 -23.44 5.39
CA THR A 20 -10.54 -23.23 5.03
C THR A 20 -10.89 -24.01 3.76
N PHE A 21 -10.07 -23.88 2.71
CA PHE A 21 -10.26 -24.63 1.47
C PHE A 21 -10.29 -26.16 1.71
N TRP A 22 -9.38 -26.70 2.52
CA TRP A 22 -9.36 -28.13 2.83
C TRP A 22 -10.56 -28.60 3.65
N GLU A 23 -11.06 -27.79 4.59
CA GLU A 23 -12.26 -28.12 5.35
C GLU A 23 -13.52 -28.14 4.48
N GLU A 24 -13.61 -27.23 3.51
CA GLU A 24 -14.72 -27.17 2.55
C GLU A 24 -14.64 -28.28 1.49
N THR A 25 -13.43 -28.60 1.02
CA THR A 25 -13.22 -29.52 -0.11
C THR A 25 -13.24 -30.98 0.32
N TYR A 26 -12.56 -31.31 1.43
CA TYR A 26 -12.36 -32.70 1.82
C TYR A 26 -13.25 -33.11 2.98
N LYS A 27 -13.16 -32.41 4.11
CA LYS A 27 -13.92 -32.77 5.32
C LYS A 27 -13.98 -31.65 6.35
N LYS A 28 -15.20 -31.24 6.70
CA LYS A 28 -15.47 -30.26 7.76
C LYS A 28 -14.95 -30.76 9.12
N ASN A 29 -14.32 -29.87 9.89
CA ASN A 29 -13.69 -30.15 11.20
C ASN A 29 -12.48 -31.12 11.16
N ALA A 30 -11.94 -31.44 9.98
CA ALA A 30 -10.74 -32.26 9.88
C ALA A 30 -9.51 -31.56 10.46
N ALA A 31 -9.44 -30.22 10.40
CA ALA A 31 -8.33 -29.45 10.99
C ALA A 31 -8.27 -29.65 12.52
N LEU A 32 -9.43 -29.56 13.18
CA LEU A 32 -9.55 -29.76 14.62
C LEU A 32 -9.17 -31.20 15.02
N THR A 33 -9.58 -32.18 14.21
CA THR A 33 -9.28 -33.60 14.43
C THR A 33 -7.78 -33.88 14.29
N LEU A 34 -7.16 -33.30 13.26
CA LEU A 34 -5.72 -33.36 13.04
C LEU A 34 -4.97 -32.73 14.20
N MET A 35 -5.32 -31.51 14.60
CA MET A 35 -4.69 -30.79 15.72
C MET A 35 -4.73 -31.63 17.01
N LYS A 36 -5.89 -32.17 17.38
CA LYS A 36 -6.05 -33.04 18.56
C LYS A 36 -5.16 -34.29 18.48
N SER A 37 -4.93 -34.82 17.29
CA SER A 37 -4.13 -36.03 17.07
C SER A 37 -2.63 -35.72 17.11
N VAL A 38 -2.21 -34.58 16.54
CA VAL A 38 -0.81 -34.12 16.53
C VAL A 38 -0.33 -33.78 17.93
N TYR A 39 -1.17 -33.20 18.78
CA TYR A 39 -0.86 -32.99 20.19
C TYR A 39 -0.53 -34.28 20.95
N LYS A 40 -1.09 -35.42 20.53
CA LYS A 40 -0.84 -36.74 21.13
C LYS A 40 0.36 -37.46 20.53
N SER A 41 0.64 -37.27 19.24
CA SER A 41 1.77 -37.90 18.55
C SER A 41 2.29 -37.03 17.39
N PRO A 42 3.28 -36.15 17.64
CA PRO A 42 3.76 -35.19 16.64
C PRO A 42 4.56 -35.82 15.49
N SER A 43 5.16 -36.99 15.71
CA SER A 43 6.15 -37.60 14.80
C SER A 43 5.54 -38.20 13.52
N ASN A 44 4.21 -38.37 13.44
CA ASN A 44 3.53 -38.95 12.28
C ASN A 44 2.51 -37.98 11.65
N PHE A 45 2.87 -36.71 11.49
CA PHE A 45 1.97 -35.70 10.93
C PHE A 45 1.39 -36.09 9.56
N THR A 46 2.21 -36.62 8.66
CA THR A 46 1.79 -37.08 7.32
C THR A 46 0.72 -38.15 7.37
N GLY A 47 0.88 -39.17 8.23
CA GLY A 47 -0.11 -40.22 8.43
C GLY A 47 -1.40 -39.69 9.08
N LEU A 48 -1.26 -38.81 10.08
CA LEU A 48 -2.39 -38.19 10.77
C LEU A 48 -3.19 -37.26 9.85
N PHE A 49 -2.51 -36.54 8.96
CA PHE A 49 -3.14 -35.69 7.95
C PHE A 49 -3.98 -36.54 7.00
N LYS A 50 -3.40 -37.61 6.45
CA LYS A 50 -4.12 -38.54 5.56
C LYS A 50 -5.31 -39.19 6.26
N ALA A 51 -5.18 -39.56 7.53
CA ALA A 51 -6.29 -40.11 8.31
C ALA A 51 -7.42 -39.08 8.56
N SER A 52 -7.07 -37.80 8.73
CA SER A 52 -8.04 -36.74 9.04
C SER A 52 -8.77 -36.23 7.79
N TYR A 53 -8.02 -35.99 6.71
CA TYR A 53 -8.51 -35.39 5.46
C TYR A 53 -8.79 -36.41 4.34
N GLY A 54 -8.36 -37.66 4.49
CA GLY A 54 -8.55 -38.72 3.47
C GLY A 54 -7.61 -38.64 2.26
N VAL A 55 -6.77 -37.59 2.19
CA VAL A 55 -5.84 -37.33 1.08
C VAL A 55 -4.43 -37.07 1.62
N SER A 56 -3.42 -37.27 0.79
CA SER A 56 -2.05 -36.90 1.20
C SER A 56 -1.86 -35.38 1.24
N ILE A 57 -0.89 -34.91 2.03
CA ILE A 57 -0.56 -33.47 2.10
C ILE A 57 -0.19 -32.93 0.73
N ASN A 58 0.61 -33.66 -0.05
CA ASN A 58 1.05 -33.21 -1.37
C ASN A 58 -0.14 -33.06 -2.34
N GLU A 59 -1.07 -34.01 -2.35
CA GLU A 59 -2.30 -33.91 -3.15
C GLU A 59 -3.16 -32.72 -2.70
N ALA A 60 -3.37 -32.56 -1.40
CA ALA A 60 -4.15 -31.46 -0.83
C ALA A 60 -3.53 -30.09 -1.15
N PHE A 61 -2.20 -30.00 -1.10
CA PHE A 61 -1.46 -28.79 -1.44
C PHE A 61 -1.54 -28.47 -2.93
N ASN A 62 -1.33 -29.46 -3.80
CA ASN A 62 -1.45 -29.28 -5.24
C ASN A 62 -2.88 -28.88 -5.65
N SER A 63 -3.91 -29.49 -5.05
CA SER A 63 -5.29 -29.07 -5.27
C SER A 63 -5.56 -27.63 -4.83
N TYR A 64 -4.97 -27.20 -3.71
CA TYR A 64 -5.07 -25.80 -3.27
C TYR A 64 -4.38 -24.85 -4.26
N ILE A 65 -3.18 -25.18 -4.76
CA ILE A 65 -2.51 -24.41 -5.81
C ILE A 65 -3.41 -24.27 -7.04
N SER A 66 -3.93 -25.37 -7.57
CA SER A 66 -4.82 -25.34 -8.73
C SER A 66 -6.12 -24.58 -8.47
N TYR A 67 -6.65 -24.63 -7.25
CA TYR A 67 -7.80 -23.82 -6.84
C TYR A 67 -7.49 -22.33 -6.87
N VAL A 68 -6.36 -21.92 -6.29
CA VAL A 68 -5.91 -20.52 -6.29
C VAL A 68 -5.64 -20.04 -7.72
N GLU A 69 -4.96 -20.84 -8.55
CA GLU A 69 -4.73 -20.51 -9.96
C GLU A 69 -6.03 -20.35 -10.75
N ASN A 70 -7.03 -21.19 -10.48
CA ASN A 70 -8.35 -21.09 -11.11
C ASN A 70 -9.16 -19.90 -10.61
N LEU A 71 -9.07 -19.56 -9.33
CA LEU A 71 -9.67 -18.35 -8.77
C LEU A 71 -9.05 -17.10 -9.36
N ASP A 72 -7.73 -17.06 -9.45
CA ASP A 72 -6.98 -15.99 -10.10
C ASP A 72 -7.38 -15.86 -11.58
N ASN A 73 -7.47 -16.97 -12.32
CA ASN A 73 -7.95 -16.99 -13.70
C ASN A 73 -9.39 -16.46 -13.86
N LYS A 74 -10.29 -16.80 -12.94
CA LYS A 74 -11.70 -16.39 -12.99
C LYS A 74 -11.91 -14.93 -12.60
N LEU A 75 -11.14 -14.44 -11.62
CA LEU A 75 -11.25 -13.09 -11.10
C LEU A 75 -10.44 -12.08 -11.93
N PHE A 76 -9.34 -12.50 -12.57
CA PHE A 76 -8.45 -11.63 -13.34
C PHE A 76 -8.06 -12.20 -14.72
N PRO A 77 -9.03 -12.52 -15.61
CA PRO A 77 -8.74 -13.11 -16.91
C PRO A 77 -7.91 -12.22 -17.85
N ALA A 78 -7.74 -10.91 -17.56
CA ALA A 78 -7.15 -9.92 -18.47
C ALA A 78 -5.85 -9.23 -17.98
N HIS A 79 -5.31 -9.57 -16.80
CA HIS A 79 -4.22 -8.78 -16.17
C HIS A 79 -2.99 -9.61 -15.79
N ARG A 80 -2.75 -10.72 -16.50
CA ARG A 80 -1.71 -11.69 -16.13
C ARG A 80 -0.27 -11.30 -16.39
N HIS A 81 -0.04 -10.11 -16.93
CA HIS A 81 1.30 -9.60 -17.01
C HIS A 81 1.31 -8.26 -16.30
N LEU A 82 2.04 -8.17 -15.18
CA LEU A 82 2.94 -7.03 -15.03
C LEU A 82 3.55 -6.86 -16.43
N PRO A 83 3.31 -5.76 -17.16
CA PRO A 83 3.85 -5.63 -18.50
C PRO A 83 5.31 -6.09 -18.43
N ASP A 84 5.72 -7.08 -19.23
CA ASP A 84 7.05 -7.72 -19.14
C ASP A 84 8.22 -6.71 -19.15
N GLU A 85 7.89 -5.49 -19.56
CA GLU A 85 8.65 -4.27 -19.42
C GLU A 85 9.04 -3.87 -17.99
N LEU A 86 8.33 -4.24 -16.91
CA LEU A 86 8.65 -3.81 -15.54
C LEU A 86 9.71 -4.70 -14.87
N SER A 87 9.67 -6.02 -15.10
CA SER A 87 10.56 -6.99 -14.46
C SER A 87 12.01 -6.91 -15.00
N SER A 88 12.18 -6.52 -16.26
CA SER A 88 13.48 -6.38 -16.93
C SER A 88 14.09 -4.97 -16.85
N LYS A 89 13.30 -3.94 -16.52
CA LYS A 89 13.74 -2.53 -16.60
C LYS A 89 14.14 -1.90 -15.27
N ILE A 90 14.04 -2.59 -14.13
CA ILE A 90 14.02 -1.95 -12.81
C ILE A 90 14.76 -2.74 -11.71
N ASP A 91 15.53 -2.05 -10.87
CA ASP A 91 16.21 -2.56 -9.67
C ASP A 91 15.30 -2.54 -8.40
N GLY A 92 15.42 -3.58 -7.55
CA GLY A 92 14.60 -3.81 -6.34
C GLY A 92 13.59 -4.98 -6.47
N LYS A 93 13.26 -5.64 -5.34
CA LYS A 93 12.41 -6.86 -5.33
C LYS A 93 10.95 -6.61 -4.97
N TYR A 94 10.65 -5.53 -4.24
CA TYR A 94 9.30 -5.21 -3.78
C TYR A 94 8.92 -3.79 -4.15
N PHE A 95 7.89 -3.66 -4.99
CA PHE A 95 7.47 -2.43 -5.64
C PHE A 95 6.28 -1.83 -4.92
N ARG A 96 6.32 -0.51 -4.65
CA ARG A 96 5.19 0.19 -4.03
C ARG A 96 4.67 1.38 -4.83
N SER A 97 5.51 1.99 -5.65
CA SER A 97 5.08 3.05 -6.57
C SER A 97 5.96 3.10 -7.81
N TYR A 98 5.34 3.29 -8.97
CA TYR A 98 5.99 3.45 -10.26
C TYR A 98 5.28 4.57 -11.03
N ARG A 99 6.05 5.45 -11.68
CA ARG A 99 5.55 6.47 -12.59
C ARG A 99 6.43 6.53 -13.82
N SER A 100 5.79 6.47 -14.98
CA SER A 100 6.43 6.80 -16.25
C SER A 100 6.47 8.31 -16.40
N ILE A 101 7.64 8.88 -16.64
CA ILE A 101 7.78 10.32 -16.95
C ILE A 101 7.48 10.55 -18.44
N ASN A 102 7.97 9.64 -19.27
CA ASN A 102 7.67 9.52 -20.70
C ASN A 102 8.01 8.08 -21.16
N THR A 103 7.99 7.83 -22.46
CA THR A 103 8.25 6.48 -23.02
C THR A 103 9.63 5.90 -22.71
N LYS A 104 10.61 6.72 -22.29
CA LYS A 104 12.00 6.31 -22.05
C LYS A 104 12.48 6.52 -20.61
N GLU A 105 11.73 7.25 -19.81
CA GLU A 105 12.13 7.66 -18.46
C GLU A 105 11.10 7.21 -17.42
N SER A 106 11.58 6.71 -16.29
CA SER A 106 10.71 6.26 -15.21
C SER A 106 11.32 6.50 -13.84
N VAL A 107 10.44 6.65 -12.86
CA VAL A 107 10.77 6.79 -11.44
C VAL A 107 9.96 5.80 -10.63
N TRP A 108 10.58 5.19 -9.63
CA TRP A 108 9.90 4.24 -8.76
C TRP A 108 10.49 4.19 -7.36
N VAL A 109 9.70 3.66 -6.45
CA VAL A 109 10.12 3.35 -5.09
C VAL A 109 10.05 1.85 -4.89
N SER A 110 11.21 1.26 -4.61
CA SER A 110 11.34 -0.18 -4.38
C SER A 110 12.25 -0.47 -3.18
N SER A 111 12.02 -1.62 -2.57
CA SER A 111 12.90 -2.16 -1.55
C SER A 111 13.85 -3.20 -2.16
N LYS A 112 15.14 -3.09 -1.83
CA LYS A 112 16.14 -4.12 -2.12
C LYS A 112 16.06 -5.31 -1.16
N ARG A 113 15.53 -5.09 0.05
CA ARG A 113 15.43 -6.09 1.13
C ARG A 113 14.00 -6.10 1.68
N TYR A 114 13.20 -7.05 1.21
CA TYR A 114 11.81 -7.23 1.66
C TYR A 114 11.70 -7.31 3.19
N SER A 115 12.65 -7.98 3.85
CA SER A 115 12.64 -8.18 5.30
C SER A 115 12.77 -6.91 6.15
N THR A 116 13.25 -5.79 5.58
CA THR A 116 13.45 -4.54 6.33
C THR A 116 12.53 -3.42 5.89
N GLU A 117 11.69 -3.64 4.87
CA GLU A 117 10.81 -2.62 4.27
C GLU A 117 11.48 -1.26 4.06
N THR A 118 12.77 -1.26 3.74
CA THR A 118 13.53 -0.03 3.50
C THR A 118 13.47 0.27 2.03
N TYR A 119 12.81 1.38 1.69
CA TYR A 119 12.59 1.77 0.30
C TYR A 119 13.56 2.87 -0.12
N ASP A 120 14.01 2.79 -1.37
CA ASP A 120 14.79 3.85 -2.01
C ASP A 120 14.04 4.35 -3.25
N LEU A 121 14.24 5.63 -3.58
CA LEU A 121 13.76 6.27 -4.79
C LEU A 121 14.78 6.06 -5.90
N TYR A 122 14.34 5.47 -7.00
CA TYR A 122 15.15 5.21 -8.18
C TYR A 122 14.61 5.96 -9.38
N TYR A 123 15.52 6.25 -10.31
CA TYR A 123 15.18 6.85 -11.60
C TYR A 123 15.99 6.19 -12.71
N LYS A 124 15.32 5.93 -13.82
CA LYS A 124 15.90 5.45 -15.07
C LYS A 124 15.80 6.55 -16.11
N ASN A 125 16.95 6.97 -16.61
CA ASN A 125 17.01 7.98 -17.66
C ASN A 125 16.73 7.37 -19.05
N SER A 126 16.63 8.24 -20.05
CA SER A 126 16.34 7.87 -21.44
C SER A 126 17.37 6.96 -22.09
N LEU A 127 18.60 6.90 -21.54
CA LEU A 127 19.67 6.00 -21.97
C LEU A 127 19.60 4.62 -21.30
N GLY A 128 18.60 4.40 -20.44
CA GLY A 128 18.41 3.16 -19.70
C GLY A 128 19.28 3.02 -18.44
N LYS A 129 20.09 4.04 -18.10
CA LYS A 129 20.90 4.05 -16.89
C LYS A 129 20.02 4.30 -15.67
N GLN A 130 20.15 3.44 -14.68
CA GLN A 130 19.43 3.54 -13.42
C GLN A 130 20.31 4.18 -12.35
N VAL A 131 19.72 5.05 -11.53
CA VAL A 131 20.39 5.71 -10.39
C VAL A 131 19.46 5.75 -9.18
N VAL A 132 20.06 5.69 -7.99
CA VAL A 132 19.34 5.98 -6.73
C VAL A 132 19.33 7.49 -6.53
N LEU A 133 18.14 8.08 -6.46
CA LEU A 133 17.95 9.51 -6.22
C LEU A 133 17.92 9.84 -4.73
N LEU A 134 17.25 9.01 -3.93
CA LEU A 134 17.07 9.25 -2.50
C LEU A 134 16.93 7.92 -1.77
N LYS A 135 17.58 7.79 -0.61
CA LYS A 135 17.50 6.59 0.21
C LYS A 135 16.53 6.74 1.36
N ASN A 136 16.00 5.61 1.84
CA ASN A 136 15.14 5.54 3.03
C ASN A 136 13.90 6.44 2.91
N VAL A 137 13.13 6.22 1.85
CA VAL A 137 11.95 7.01 1.48
C VAL A 137 10.66 6.28 1.83
N HIS A 138 9.56 7.03 1.83
CA HIS A 138 8.21 6.49 1.91
C HIS A 138 7.86 5.74 0.60
N PRO A 139 7.14 4.62 0.66
CA PRO A 139 6.77 3.81 -0.51
C PRO A 139 5.95 4.53 -1.60
N LEU A 140 5.27 5.63 -1.24
CA LEU A 140 4.40 6.39 -2.14
C LEU A 140 5.06 7.71 -2.56
N LEU A 141 4.95 8.01 -3.85
CA LEU A 141 5.53 9.19 -4.49
C LEU A 141 4.47 9.94 -5.32
N LEU A 142 4.72 11.22 -5.55
CA LEU A 142 3.99 12.07 -6.48
C LEU A 142 4.98 12.62 -7.51
N VAL A 143 4.61 12.62 -8.79
CA VAL A 143 5.42 13.22 -9.86
C VAL A 143 4.65 14.40 -10.41
N ASP A 144 5.33 15.53 -10.51
CA ASP A 144 4.92 16.62 -11.39
C ASP A 144 5.69 16.51 -12.71
N SER A 145 4.98 16.11 -13.77
CA SER A 145 5.55 15.93 -15.10
C SER A 145 5.95 17.25 -15.76
N GLU A 146 5.31 18.36 -15.41
CA GLU A 146 5.59 19.67 -16.01
C GLU A 146 6.94 20.21 -15.54
N THR A 147 7.17 20.14 -14.23
CA THR A 147 8.42 20.62 -13.61
C THR A 147 9.49 19.54 -13.47
N ARG A 148 9.17 18.29 -13.83
CA ARG A 148 10.01 17.09 -13.65
C ARG A 148 10.50 16.95 -12.20
N GLU A 149 9.64 17.31 -11.25
CA GLU A 149 9.88 17.16 -9.82
C GLU A 149 9.18 15.92 -9.26
N VAL A 150 9.88 15.23 -8.36
CA VAL A 150 9.34 14.08 -7.63
C VAL A 150 9.21 14.46 -6.16
N PHE A 151 8.00 14.38 -5.63
CA PHE A 151 7.72 14.57 -4.21
C PHE A 151 7.60 13.22 -3.52
N VAL A 152 8.29 13.06 -2.40
CA VAL A 152 8.32 11.80 -1.64
C VAL A 152 8.59 12.05 -0.16
N GLY A 153 8.02 11.23 0.72
CA GLY A 153 8.42 11.22 2.12
C GLY A 153 9.84 10.66 2.29
N LYS A 154 10.65 11.22 3.20
CA LYS A 154 11.97 10.67 3.55
C LYS A 154 12.10 10.47 5.05
N TYR A 155 12.55 9.29 5.44
CA TYR A 155 12.91 8.97 6.81
C TYR A 155 14.32 9.50 7.13
N SER A 156 14.43 10.26 8.20
CA SER A 156 15.68 10.82 8.72
C SER A 156 15.73 10.74 10.24
N LEU A 157 16.91 10.90 10.83
CA LEU A 157 17.08 11.07 12.27
C LEU A 157 17.29 12.55 12.57
N SER A 158 16.63 13.05 13.60
CA SER A 158 16.93 14.37 14.16
C SER A 158 18.28 14.36 14.87
N SER A 159 18.77 15.55 15.24
CA SER A 159 19.95 15.70 16.12
C SER A 159 19.81 14.95 17.44
N ASN A 160 18.57 14.70 17.90
CA ASN A 160 18.25 13.98 19.12
C ASN A 160 17.91 12.50 18.86
N ASN A 161 18.31 11.94 17.72
CA ASN A 161 18.03 10.56 17.30
C ASN A 161 16.54 10.19 17.22
N GLN A 162 15.65 11.17 17.09
CA GLN A 162 14.23 10.91 16.86
C GLN A 162 14.00 10.66 15.37
N ARG A 163 13.30 9.56 15.04
CA ARG A 163 12.88 9.29 13.66
C ARG A 163 11.93 10.39 13.20
N ARG A 164 12.24 10.98 12.06
CA ARG A 164 11.43 11.97 11.37
C ARG A 164 11.09 11.48 9.99
N LEU A 165 9.88 11.84 9.57
CA LEU A 165 9.39 11.64 8.23
C LEU A 165 9.00 13.02 7.73
N GLY A 166 9.75 13.50 6.73
CA GLY A 166 9.57 14.81 6.13
C GLY A 166 9.25 14.70 4.65
N LEU A 167 8.67 15.74 4.08
CA LEU A 167 8.39 15.82 2.64
C LEU A 167 9.60 16.38 1.91
N TRP A 168 10.04 15.69 0.86
CA TRP A 168 11.17 16.07 0.02
C TRP A 168 10.72 16.23 -1.43
N SER A 169 11.37 17.16 -2.15
CA SER A 169 11.35 17.21 -3.60
C SER A 169 12.70 16.76 -4.16
N VAL A 170 12.66 16.11 -5.32
CA VAL A 170 13.85 15.77 -6.11
C VAL A 170 13.61 16.22 -7.54
N ASN A 171 14.42 17.13 -8.04
CA ASN A 171 14.38 17.53 -9.45
C ASN A 171 15.10 16.46 -10.29
N LEU A 172 14.46 15.92 -11.32
CA LEU A 172 15.03 14.82 -12.10
C LEU A 172 16.21 15.24 -12.98
N ASP A 173 16.27 16.52 -13.38
CA ASP A 173 17.29 17.04 -14.29
C ASP A 173 18.57 17.40 -13.53
N SER A 174 18.46 18.19 -12.45
CA SER A 174 19.59 18.55 -11.60
C SER A 174 19.98 17.45 -10.61
N ARG A 175 19.07 16.50 -10.34
CA ARG A 175 19.16 15.48 -9.29
C ARG A 175 19.28 16.06 -7.88
N GLU A 176 18.99 17.34 -7.71
CA GLU A 176 19.04 18.01 -6.42
C GLU A 176 17.83 17.58 -5.58
N ALA A 177 18.09 17.14 -4.35
CA ALA A 177 17.08 16.79 -3.37
C ALA A 177 16.93 17.90 -2.32
N LYS A 178 15.71 18.41 -2.14
CA LYS A 178 15.39 19.48 -1.19
C LYS A 178 14.37 19.01 -0.17
N CYS A 179 14.61 19.32 1.10
CA CYS A 179 13.60 19.14 2.14
C CYS A 179 12.59 20.29 2.04
N LEU A 180 11.32 19.96 1.82
CA LEU A 180 10.22 20.94 1.77
C LEU A 180 9.60 21.12 3.16
N VAL A 181 9.35 20.00 3.86
CA VAL A 181 8.71 19.98 5.18
C VAL A 181 9.53 19.08 6.10
N ASN A 182 10.02 19.66 7.19
CA ASN A 182 10.77 18.94 8.22
C ASN A 182 9.92 18.63 9.47
N THR A 183 8.61 18.87 9.39
CA THR A 183 7.66 18.59 10.46
C THR A 183 7.52 17.08 10.68
N PRO A 184 7.69 16.57 11.93
CA PRO A 184 7.59 15.14 12.21
C PRO A 184 6.26 14.54 11.78
N GLY A 185 6.34 13.43 11.04
CA GLY A 185 5.17 12.66 10.63
C GLY A 185 4.59 13.03 9.28
N SER A 186 5.24 13.89 8.49
CA SER A 186 4.82 14.27 7.13
C SER A 186 5.27 13.20 6.13
N PHE A 187 4.36 12.45 5.50
CA PHE A 187 4.77 11.18 4.90
C PHE A 187 4.26 10.84 3.50
N LYS A 188 3.02 11.20 3.17
CA LYS A 188 2.41 10.81 1.89
C LYS A 188 2.05 12.04 1.06
N PRO A 189 2.73 12.34 -0.06
CA PRO A 189 2.24 13.34 -1.00
C PRO A 189 0.96 12.83 -1.68
N LEU A 190 0.01 13.74 -1.93
CA LEU A 190 -1.32 13.43 -2.48
C LEU A 190 -1.51 14.00 -3.89
N ILE A 191 -1.38 15.32 -4.04
CA ILE A 191 -1.54 16.03 -5.32
C ILE A 191 -0.79 17.36 -5.28
N LYS A 192 -0.42 17.88 -6.46
CA LYS A 192 0.00 19.27 -6.65
C LYS A 192 -1.17 20.06 -7.23
N LYS A 193 -1.60 21.11 -6.55
CA LYS A 193 -2.70 21.99 -6.98
C LYS A 193 -2.44 23.41 -6.52
N ASP A 194 -2.73 24.40 -7.38
CA ASP A 194 -2.60 25.83 -7.07
C ASP A 194 -1.22 26.21 -6.50
N ASN A 195 -0.15 25.66 -7.10
CA ASN A 195 1.25 25.80 -6.64
C ASN A 195 1.53 25.26 -5.24
N ARG A 196 0.68 24.39 -4.71
CA ARG A 196 0.85 23.74 -3.40
C ARG A 196 0.89 22.24 -3.55
N ILE A 197 1.70 21.60 -2.72
CA ILE A 197 1.72 20.14 -2.56
C ILE A 197 0.87 19.80 -1.35
N PHE A 198 -0.19 19.03 -1.57
CA PHE A 198 -1.00 18.46 -0.51
C PHE A 198 -0.39 17.15 -0.05
N PHE A 199 -0.35 16.90 1.25
CA PHE A 199 0.26 15.71 1.83
C PHE A 199 -0.41 15.32 3.16
N VAL A 200 -0.27 14.03 3.51
CA VAL A 200 -0.71 13.50 4.80
C VAL A 200 0.37 13.72 5.85
N SER A 201 -0.05 14.18 7.02
CA SER A 201 0.76 14.31 8.22
C SER A 201 0.15 13.52 9.38
N LEU A 202 0.96 12.70 10.06
CA LEU A 202 0.60 11.94 11.25
C LEU A 202 1.48 12.42 12.42
N ARG A 203 0.93 13.29 13.27
CA ARG A 203 1.64 13.85 14.42
C ARG A 203 0.80 13.73 15.67
N ASN A 204 1.38 13.19 16.74
CA ASN A 204 0.74 12.97 18.03
C ASN A 204 -0.55 12.12 17.93
N GLY A 205 -0.55 11.11 17.05
CA GLY A 205 -1.73 10.27 16.80
C GLY A 205 -2.83 10.91 15.95
N LEU A 206 -2.67 12.17 15.55
CA LEU A 206 -3.63 12.92 14.74
C LEU A 206 -3.20 12.91 13.28
N THR A 207 -4.13 12.45 12.42
CA THR A 207 -3.97 12.47 10.97
C THR A 207 -4.51 13.78 10.43
N ARG A 208 -3.74 14.44 9.57
CA ARG A 208 -4.09 15.72 8.94
C ARG A 208 -3.76 15.70 7.47
N ILE A 209 -4.52 16.47 6.70
CA ILE A 209 -4.09 16.93 5.39
C ILE A 209 -3.45 18.29 5.58
N MET A 210 -2.22 18.41 5.11
CA MET A 210 -1.47 19.64 5.09
C MET A 210 -1.14 20.01 3.66
N SER A 211 -0.81 21.26 3.43
CA SER A 211 -0.28 21.72 2.16
C SER A 211 0.93 22.62 2.37
N VAL A 212 1.81 22.69 1.37
CA VAL A 212 2.98 23.59 1.36
C VAL A 212 3.22 24.10 -0.05
N ASN A 213 3.57 25.37 -0.21
CA ASN A 213 4.10 25.87 -1.48
C ASN A 213 5.59 25.51 -1.57
N PRO A 214 6.05 24.77 -2.59
CA PRO A 214 7.44 24.34 -2.70
C PRO A 214 8.43 25.51 -2.86
N LEU A 215 7.96 26.68 -3.28
CA LEU A 215 8.77 27.91 -3.38
C LEU A 215 8.93 28.64 -2.04
N PHE A 216 8.01 28.42 -1.09
CA PHE A 216 7.99 29.11 0.20
C PHE A 216 7.93 28.09 1.34
N ARG A 217 9.09 27.68 1.88
CA ARG A 217 9.20 26.60 2.87
C ARG A 217 8.35 26.79 4.13
N GLU A 218 8.12 28.03 4.55
CA GLU A 218 7.32 28.35 5.76
C GLU A 218 5.83 28.55 5.48
N SER A 219 5.35 28.10 4.32
CA SER A 219 3.94 28.22 3.92
C SER A 219 3.10 26.99 4.30
N GLU A 220 3.55 26.18 5.26
CA GLU A 220 2.80 25.01 5.74
C GLU A 220 1.42 25.42 6.26
N GLN A 221 0.37 24.77 5.76
CA GLN A 221 -1.02 25.02 6.16
C GLN A 221 -1.70 23.70 6.49
N VAL A 222 -2.57 23.73 7.50
CA VAL A 222 -3.49 22.62 7.79
C VAL A 222 -4.74 22.81 6.95
N GLU A 223 -5.02 21.84 6.07
CA GLU A 223 -6.18 21.84 5.18
C GLU A 223 -7.34 21.06 5.80
N TYR A 224 -7.03 19.98 6.51
CA TYR A 224 -8.04 19.16 7.16
C TYR A 224 -7.47 18.42 8.37
N VAL A 225 -8.27 18.30 9.42
CA VAL A 225 -7.95 17.51 10.62
C VAL A 225 -8.98 16.41 10.75
N PHE A 226 -8.52 15.16 10.74
CA PHE A 226 -9.40 14.04 11.03
C PHE A 226 -9.80 14.05 12.50
N PRO A 227 -11.07 13.77 12.83
CA PRO A 227 -11.48 13.54 14.21
C PRO A 227 -10.67 12.40 14.86
N ASP A 228 -10.41 12.49 16.16
CA ASP A 228 -9.54 11.55 16.89
C ASP A 228 -9.98 10.07 16.80
N TYR A 229 -11.28 9.84 16.60
CA TYR A 229 -11.87 8.52 16.43
C TYR A 229 -11.72 7.96 15.00
N ILE A 230 -11.29 8.77 14.03
CA ILE A 230 -11.03 8.35 12.65
C ILE A 230 -9.52 8.22 12.46
N ARG A 231 -9.06 6.99 12.18
CA ARG A 231 -7.68 6.70 11.81
C ARG A 231 -7.66 6.15 10.38
N PRO A 232 -7.42 7.01 9.37
CA PRO A 232 -7.38 6.56 7.99
C PRO A 232 -6.28 5.52 7.77
N LEU A 233 -6.62 4.41 7.10
CA LEU A 233 -5.67 3.41 6.63
C LEU A 233 -4.98 3.87 5.35
N ASP A 234 -5.72 4.53 4.45
CA ASP A 234 -5.18 5.24 3.30
C ASP A 234 -6.09 6.42 2.92
N ILE A 235 -5.51 7.39 2.20
CA ILE A 235 -6.17 8.63 1.76
C ILE A 235 -5.76 8.95 0.32
N CYS A 236 -6.69 9.39 -0.52
CA CYS A 236 -6.40 10.00 -1.81
C CYS A 236 -7.30 11.21 -2.08
N LEU A 237 -6.84 12.09 -2.97
CA LEU A 237 -7.63 13.22 -3.48
C LEU A 237 -8.04 12.96 -4.92
N ASP A 238 -9.18 13.51 -5.34
CA ASP A 238 -9.53 13.56 -6.76
C ASP A 238 -8.61 14.49 -7.54
N GLY A 239 -8.68 14.42 -8.87
CA GLY A 239 -7.86 15.27 -9.75
C GLY A 239 -8.13 16.76 -9.56
N THR A 240 -9.32 17.14 -9.08
CA THR A 240 -9.67 18.53 -8.79
C THR A 240 -9.19 18.99 -7.42
N GLY A 241 -8.77 18.08 -6.53
CA GLY A 241 -8.50 18.36 -5.13
C GLY A 241 -9.72 18.93 -4.37
N GLN A 242 -10.94 18.68 -4.84
CA GLN A 242 -12.19 19.06 -4.16
C GLN A 242 -12.82 17.89 -3.42
N LYS A 243 -12.41 16.65 -3.69
CA LYS A 243 -12.90 15.47 -3.00
C LYS A 243 -11.74 14.70 -2.40
N MET A 244 -11.87 14.40 -1.12
CA MET A 244 -10.96 13.50 -0.41
C MET A 244 -11.67 12.18 -0.14
N TYR A 245 -11.02 11.09 -0.52
CA TYR A 245 -11.46 9.74 -0.21
C TYR A 245 -10.52 9.15 0.82
N TYR A 246 -11.07 8.47 1.82
CA TYR A 246 -10.27 7.78 2.81
C TYR A 246 -10.95 6.49 3.23
N VAL A 247 -10.13 5.51 3.60
CA VAL A 247 -10.59 4.26 4.18
C VAL A 247 -10.21 4.20 5.64
N PHE A 248 -11.09 3.66 6.49
CA PHE A 248 -10.82 3.45 7.91
C PHE A 248 -11.52 2.18 8.40
N GLU A 249 -11.01 1.60 9.49
CA GLU A 249 -11.62 0.44 10.15
C GLU A 249 -12.53 0.96 11.28
N ASN A 250 -13.79 0.53 11.31
CA ASN A 250 -14.72 0.91 12.38
C ASN A 250 -14.55 0.00 13.62
N SER A 251 -15.30 0.30 14.69
CA SER A 251 -15.29 -0.51 15.92
C SER A 251 -15.72 -1.97 15.74
N ALA A 252 -16.44 -2.28 14.66
CA ALA A 252 -16.85 -3.64 14.29
C ALA A 252 -15.85 -4.33 13.35
N LEU A 253 -14.63 -3.79 13.20
CA LEU A 253 -13.55 -4.28 12.33
C LEU A 253 -13.92 -4.35 10.84
N LYS A 254 -14.93 -3.57 10.41
CA LYS A 254 -15.28 -3.42 9.00
C LYS A 254 -14.53 -2.25 8.41
N THR A 255 -14.00 -2.44 7.20
CA THR A 255 -13.39 -1.34 6.46
C THR A 255 -14.50 -0.54 5.78
N LYS A 256 -14.45 0.77 5.99
CA LYS A 256 -15.36 1.75 5.38
C LYS A 256 -14.60 2.66 4.44
N LEU A 257 -15.17 2.91 3.27
CA LEU A 257 -14.74 3.97 2.35
C LEU A 257 -15.65 5.18 2.55
N SER A 258 -15.03 6.32 2.84
CA SER A 258 -15.72 7.58 3.01
C SER A 258 -15.15 8.65 2.09
N MET A 259 -16.01 9.59 1.72
CA MET A 259 -15.66 10.77 0.93
C MET A 259 -15.98 12.03 1.73
N ILE A 260 -15.12 13.03 1.63
CA ILE A 260 -15.35 14.40 2.07
C ILE A 260 -15.23 15.31 0.86
N LYS A 261 -16.14 16.28 0.72
CA LYS A 261 -16.00 17.38 -0.24
C LYS A 261 -15.35 18.56 0.45
N PHE A 262 -14.21 19.01 -0.07
CA PHE A 262 -13.57 20.25 0.30
C PHE A 262 -14.40 21.42 -0.28
N GLY A 263 -14.83 22.33 0.59
CA GLY A 263 -15.62 23.53 0.28
C GLY A 263 -15.31 24.64 1.29
N GLU A 264 -16.04 25.76 1.26
CA GLU A 264 -15.67 26.99 2.00
C GLU A 264 -15.62 26.84 3.54
N ASN A 265 -16.32 25.86 4.12
CA ASN A 265 -16.32 25.60 5.58
C ASN A 265 -15.94 24.14 5.90
N PHE A 266 -14.64 23.86 5.93
CA PHE A 266 -14.02 22.56 6.21
C PHE A 266 -14.40 21.95 7.57
N SER A 267 -14.70 22.79 8.57
CA SER A 267 -15.08 22.36 9.92
C SER A 267 -16.43 21.65 10.00
N HIS A 268 -17.25 21.72 8.92
CA HIS A 268 -18.60 21.16 8.87
C HIS A 268 -18.79 20.13 7.75
N SER A 269 -17.72 19.75 7.04
CA SER A 269 -17.81 18.78 5.95
C SER A 269 -18.09 17.38 6.51
N MET A 270 -19.34 16.92 6.38
CA MET A 270 -19.72 15.56 6.78
C MET A 270 -19.14 14.53 5.81
N ALA A 271 -18.56 13.48 6.39
CA ALA A 271 -18.12 12.33 5.61
C ALA A 271 -19.33 11.58 5.06
N ILE A 272 -19.33 11.34 3.75
CA ILE A 272 -20.30 10.51 3.06
C ILE A 272 -19.71 9.10 3.01
N GLU A 273 -20.30 8.16 3.74
CA GLU A 273 -19.96 6.74 3.61
C GLU A 273 -20.37 6.27 2.22
N MET A 274 -19.41 5.78 1.45
CA MET A 274 -19.64 5.29 0.09
C MET A 274 -19.84 3.78 0.09
N LEU A 275 -19.00 3.06 0.83
CA LEU A 275 -18.99 1.59 0.86
C LEU A 275 -18.57 1.08 2.24
N SER A 276 -19.05 -0.12 2.57
CA SER A 276 -18.63 -0.91 3.73
C SER A 276 -18.53 -2.36 3.27
N PHE A 277 -17.44 -3.05 3.60
CA PHE A 277 -17.20 -4.42 3.14
C PHE A 277 -16.39 -5.21 4.17
N ASP A 278 -16.53 -6.54 4.08
CA ASP A 278 -15.77 -7.48 4.90
C ASP A 278 -14.43 -7.74 4.19
N GLY A 279 -13.35 -7.19 4.74
CA GLY A 279 -12.00 -7.20 4.14
C GLY A 279 -11.23 -5.92 4.42
N ARG A 280 -9.95 -5.84 4.03
CA ARG A 280 -9.12 -4.63 4.19
C ARG A 280 -8.80 -4.02 2.83
N ILE A 281 -9.22 -2.77 2.60
CA ILE A 281 -8.62 -1.94 1.55
C ILE A 281 -7.26 -1.47 2.04
N SER A 282 -6.23 -1.78 1.26
CA SER A 282 -4.84 -1.46 1.57
C SER A 282 -4.36 -0.17 0.91
N SER A 283 -4.97 0.22 -0.21
CA SER A 283 -4.63 1.48 -0.87
C SER A 283 -5.76 2.09 -1.71
N LEU A 284 -5.73 3.42 -1.80
CA LEU A 284 -6.57 4.26 -2.63
C LEU A 284 -5.71 5.04 -3.63
N THR A 285 -6.13 5.08 -4.89
CA THR A 285 -5.56 5.99 -5.89
C THR A 285 -6.65 6.56 -6.77
N PHE A 286 -6.54 7.84 -7.10
CA PHE A 286 -7.41 8.45 -8.10
C PHE A 286 -6.65 8.56 -9.43
N TYR A 287 -7.22 8.04 -10.50
CA TYR A 287 -6.58 8.01 -11.82
C TYR A 287 -7.62 7.99 -12.92
N ASN A 288 -7.42 8.79 -13.97
CA ASN A 288 -8.35 8.96 -15.10
C ASN A 288 -9.78 9.20 -14.66
N ASN A 289 -9.98 10.17 -13.75
CA ASN A 289 -11.28 10.52 -13.16
C ASN A 289 -11.99 9.40 -12.38
N ASN A 290 -11.31 8.27 -12.14
CA ASN A 290 -11.86 7.15 -11.41
C ASN A 290 -11.14 6.95 -10.08
N LEU A 291 -11.89 6.57 -9.05
CA LEU A 291 -11.33 6.08 -7.80
C LEU A 291 -11.03 4.59 -7.94
N TRP A 292 -9.77 4.22 -7.71
CA TRP A 292 -9.30 2.85 -7.72
C TRP A 292 -8.96 2.40 -6.30
N LEU A 293 -9.42 1.19 -5.98
CA LEU A 293 -9.25 0.57 -4.67
C LEU A 293 -8.37 -0.68 -4.83
N LEU A 294 -7.34 -0.81 -4.01
CA LEU A 294 -6.56 -2.04 -3.89
C LEU A 294 -6.85 -2.70 -2.55
N PRO A 295 -7.64 -3.78 -2.51
CA PRO A 295 -7.75 -4.60 -1.33
C PRO A 295 -6.42 -5.31 -1.03
N ARG A 296 -6.19 -5.61 0.25
CA ARG A 296 -5.00 -6.36 0.70
C ARG A 296 -4.98 -7.77 0.06
N THR A 297 -6.15 -8.26 -0.32
CA THR A 297 -6.41 -9.30 -1.31
C THR A 297 -6.56 -8.65 -2.69
N ILE A 298 -5.86 -9.13 -3.73
CA ILE A 298 -5.99 -8.59 -5.09
C ILE A 298 -7.46 -8.74 -5.53
N ILE A 299 -8.23 -7.65 -5.48
CA ILE A 299 -9.56 -7.47 -6.09
C ILE A 299 -9.64 -6.02 -6.54
N PHE A 300 -9.21 -5.73 -7.76
CA PHE A 300 -9.41 -4.41 -8.35
C PHE A 300 -10.90 -4.19 -8.59
N CYS A 301 -11.52 -3.34 -7.78
CA CYS A 301 -12.85 -2.82 -8.07
C CYS A 301 -12.70 -1.39 -8.60
N SER A 302 -13.03 -1.18 -9.89
CA SER A 302 -13.33 0.15 -10.39
C SER A 302 -14.77 0.50 -10.00
N PHE A 303 -15.00 1.64 -9.36
CA PHE A 303 -16.36 2.14 -9.16
C PHE A 303 -16.54 3.54 -9.76
N ILE A 304 -17.29 3.52 -10.87
CA ILE A 304 -18.34 4.44 -11.40
C ILE A 304 -17.96 5.84 -11.93
N ASN A 305 -18.37 6.04 -13.20
CA ASN A 305 -18.85 7.21 -13.95
C ASN A 305 -18.83 8.59 -13.28
#